data_AF-A0A358HWS7-F1
#
_entry.id   AF-A0A358HWS7-F1
#
_cell.length_a   1.000
_cell.length_b   1.000
_cell.length_c   1.000
_cell.angle_alpha   90.00
_cell.angle_beta   90.00
_cell.angle_gamma   90.00
#
_symmetry.space_group_name_H-M   'P 1'
#
loop_
_entity.id
_entity.type
_entity.pdbx_description
1 polymer ?
#
loop_
_entity_poly.entity_id
_entity_poly.type
_entity_poly.pdbx_seq_one_letter_code
_entity_poly.pdbx_strand_id
1 'polypeptide(L)'
;CPFHSEKSPSFTVNDQKGFYHCFGCGAHGDVISFVMNTRGLTFVEAVEVLANQVGMDVPKPSREAQEREQKAKTLYEVMEVACVFFERMLRMPEGKEGLEYFRRRGLDDKTIADFRLGFAPDNRGALKAALKREEIDEKLMIEAGLLIEPEDSGRQSYDRFRGRVMFP
;
A
#
# COMPACT_ATOMS: atom_id res chain seq x y z
N CYS A 1 -22.93 -29.75 3.27
CA CYS A 1 -22.41 -28.52 3.93
C CYS A 1 -22.66 -27.31 3.02
N PRO A 2 -22.86 -26.08 3.53
CA PRO A 2 -22.95 -24.89 2.68
C PRO A 2 -21.70 -24.60 1.82
N PHE A 3 -20.57 -25.22 2.14
CA PHE A 3 -19.29 -25.05 1.46
C PHE A 3 -18.89 -26.20 0.53
N HIS A 4 -19.53 -27.37 0.65
CA HIS A 4 -19.26 -28.53 -0.21
C HIS A 4 -20.41 -29.54 -0.23
N SER A 5 -20.45 -30.34 -1.30
CA SER A 5 -21.44 -31.41 -1.48
C SER A 5 -21.00 -32.69 -0.78
N GLU A 6 -21.85 -33.25 0.09
CA GLU A 6 -21.62 -34.52 0.80
C GLU A 6 -22.95 -35.21 1.11
N LYS A 7 -22.91 -36.50 1.45
CA LYS A 7 -24.10 -37.32 1.74
C LYS A 7 -24.49 -37.37 3.22
N SER A 8 -23.56 -37.10 4.13
CA SER A 8 -23.77 -37.15 5.58
C SER A 8 -23.74 -35.75 6.20
N PRO A 9 -24.59 -35.41 7.18
CA PRO A 9 -24.52 -34.12 7.87
C PRO A 9 -23.19 -33.99 8.64
N SER A 10 -22.32 -33.07 8.23
CA SER A 10 -21.03 -32.81 8.90
C SER A 10 -20.87 -31.36 9.39
N PHE A 11 -21.86 -30.50 9.16
CA PHE A 11 -21.83 -29.08 9.51
C PHE A 11 -22.48 -28.83 10.87
N THR A 12 -21.80 -28.13 11.77
CA THR A 12 -22.30 -27.84 13.12
C THR A 12 -22.12 -26.36 13.44
N VAL A 13 -23.09 -25.79 14.15
CA VAL A 13 -23.05 -24.42 14.68
C VAL A 13 -23.10 -24.48 16.20
N ASN A 14 -22.20 -23.77 16.86
CA ASN A 14 -22.23 -23.55 18.31
C ASN A 14 -22.56 -22.09 18.58
N ASP A 15 -23.84 -21.82 18.84
CA ASP A 15 -24.36 -20.47 19.07
C ASP A 15 -23.76 -19.83 20.34
N GLN A 16 -23.62 -20.60 21.42
CA GLN A 16 -23.04 -20.12 22.68
C GLN A 16 -21.58 -19.67 22.52
N LYS A 17 -20.83 -20.30 21.63
CA LYS A 17 -19.42 -19.97 21.35
C LYS A 17 -19.24 -19.13 20.08
N GLY A 18 -20.33 -18.82 19.37
CA GLY A 18 -20.33 -17.95 18.19
C GLY A 18 -19.57 -18.48 16.96
N PHE A 19 -19.44 -19.79 16.79
CA PHE A 19 -18.70 -20.36 15.64
C PHE A 19 -19.43 -21.51 14.94
N TYR A 20 -19.10 -21.73 13.68
CA TYR A 20 -19.43 -22.93 12.92
C TYR A 20 -18.18 -23.75 12.64
N HIS A 21 -18.37 -25.06 12.46
CA HIS A 21 -17.34 -25.96 11.98
C HIS A 21 -17.94 -27.06 11.11
N CYS A 22 -17.27 -27.40 10.02
CA CYS A 22 -17.62 -28.53 9.17
C CYS A 22 -16.57 -29.64 9.30
N PHE A 23 -16.97 -30.80 9.82
CA PHE A 23 -16.09 -31.96 9.98
C PHE A 23 -15.75 -32.66 8.65
N GLY A 24 -16.50 -32.40 7.57
CA GLY A 24 -16.23 -32.97 6.24
C GLY A 24 -15.15 -32.23 5.46
N CYS A 25 -15.17 -30.89 5.45
CA CYS A 25 -14.24 -30.07 4.66
C CYS A 25 -13.32 -29.15 5.47
N GLY A 26 -13.48 -29.08 6.80
CA GLY A 26 -12.68 -28.24 7.67
C GLY A 26 -13.05 -26.75 7.66
N ALA A 27 -14.11 -26.35 6.95
CA ALA A 27 -14.58 -24.98 6.97
C ALA A 27 -14.98 -24.57 8.40
N HIS A 28 -14.47 -23.43 8.85
CA HIS A 28 -14.68 -22.92 10.21
C HIS A 28 -14.72 -21.39 10.20
N GLY A 29 -15.37 -20.80 11.19
CA GLY A 29 -15.41 -19.36 11.36
C GLY A 29 -16.59 -18.91 12.21
N ASP A 30 -16.78 -17.60 12.29
CA ASP A 30 -17.92 -16.97 12.94
C ASP A 30 -19.07 -16.67 11.95
N VAL A 31 -20.10 -15.98 12.43
CA VAL A 31 -21.27 -15.58 11.62
C VAL A 31 -20.88 -14.70 10.43
N ILE A 32 -19.87 -13.83 10.58
CA ILE A 32 -19.42 -12.94 9.50
C ILE A 32 -18.73 -13.77 8.43
N SER A 33 -17.79 -14.63 8.85
CA SER A 33 -17.08 -15.56 7.98
C SER A 33 -18.04 -16.49 7.22
N PHE A 34 -19.13 -16.92 7.86
CA PHE A 34 -20.16 -17.74 7.22
C PHE A 34 -20.83 -16.98 6.06
N VAL A 35 -21.27 -15.74 6.29
CA VAL A 35 -21.91 -14.91 5.26
C VAL A 35 -20.93 -14.58 4.14
N MET A 36 -19.69 -14.21 4.46
CA MET A 36 -18.64 -13.96 3.47
C MET A 36 -18.46 -15.15 2.54
N ASN A 37 -18.20 -16.34 3.11
CA ASN A 37 -17.84 -17.52 2.34
C ASN A 37 -19.02 -18.13 1.58
N THR A 38 -20.25 -18.02 2.10
CA THR A 38 -21.44 -18.55 1.41
C THR A 38 -21.96 -17.63 0.31
N ARG A 39 -21.66 -16.33 0.37
CA ARG A 39 -22.17 -15.33 -0.58
C ARG A 39 -21.10 -14.66 -1.44
N GLY A 40 -19.82 -15.01 -1.23
CA GLY A 40 -18.69 -14.41 -1.95
C GLY A 40 -18.51 -12.92 -1.62
N LEU A 41 -18.83 -12.52 -0.38
CA LEU A 41 -18.78 -11.12 0.05
C LEU A 41 -17.44 -10.80 0.73
N THR A 42 -17.02 -9.55 0.59
CA THR A 42 -15.98 -8.95 1.44
C THR A 42 -16.49 -8.81 2.88
N PHE A 43 -15.56 -8.56 3.81
CA PHE A 43 -15.91 -8.38 5.23
C PHE A 43 -16.93 -7.24 5.44
N VAL A 44 -16.71 -6.09 4.80
CA VAL A 44 -17.60 -4.91 4.94
C VAL A 44 -18.99 -5.22 4.42
N GLU A 45 -19.11 -5.84 3.25
CA GLU A 45 -20.40 -6.25 2.69
C GLU A 45 -21.11 -7.28 3.58
N ALA A 46 -20.38 -8.24 4.16
CA ALA A 46 -20.96 -9.21 5.08
C ALA A 46 -21.45 -8.56 6.39
N VAL A 47 -20.71 -7.60 6.93
CA VAL A 47 -21.13 -6.79 8.09
C VAL A 47 -22.37 -5.96 7.75
N GLU A 48 -22.43 -5.33 6.58
CA GLU A 48 -23.61 -4.58 6.11
C GLU A 48 -24.85 -5.48 5.98
N VAL A 49 -24.70 -6.69 5.42
CA VAL A 49 -25.80 -7.65 5.33
C VAL A 49 -26.32 -8.02 6.72
N LEU A 50 -25.43 -8.33 7.66
CA LEU A 50 -25.80 -8.73 9.02
C LEU A 50 -26.41 -7.58 9.82
N ALA A 51 -25.84 -6.37 9.72
CA ALA A 51 -26.34 -5.19 10.39
C ALA A 51 -27.75 -4.81 9.90
N ASN A 52 -27.97 -4.83 8.58
CA ASN A 52 -29.29 -4.59 7.99
C ASN A 52 -30.34 -5.61 8.44
N GLN A 53 -29.97 -6.87 8.67
CA GLN A 53 -30.89 -7.91 9.17
C GLN A 53 -31.40 -7.62 10.58
N VAL A 54 -30.60 -6.93 11.41
CA VAL A 54 -30.95 -6.58 12.79
C VAL A 54 -31.32 -5.11 12.97
N GLY A 55 -31.44 -4.36 11.87
CA GLY A 55 -31.76 -2.92 11.90
C GLY A 55 -30.66 -2.05 12.52
N MET A 56 -29.41 -2.49 12.45
CA MET A 56 -28.24 -1.71 12.87
C MET A 56 -27.63 -0.98 11.67
N ASP A 57 -27.27 0.28 11.86
CA ASP A 57 -26.49 1.04 10.88
C ASP A 57 -25.00 0.70 11.02
N VAL A 58 -24.35 0.39 9.89
CA VAL A 58 -22.89 0.29 9.84
C VAL A 58 -22.30 1.70 9.75
N PRO A 59 -21.38 2.10 10.65
CA PRO A 59 -20.74 3.40 10.57
C PRO A 59 -20.00 3.54 9.24
N LYS A 60 -20.46 4.46 8.40
CA LYS A 60 -19.73 4.84 7.18
C LYS A 60 -18.58 5.76 7.58
N PRO A 61 -17.37 5.58 7.02
CA PRO A 61 -16.30 6.54 7.23
C PRO A 61 -16.81 7.93 6.84
N SER A 62 -16.53 8.93 7.69
CA SER A 62 -16.87 10.32 7.38
C SER A 62 -16.27 10.71 6.04
N ARG A 63 -16.86 11.71 5.38
CA ARG A 63 -16.32 12.25 4.13
C ARG A 63 -14.83 12.61 4.27
N GLU A 64 -14.44 13.20 5.40
CA GLU A 64 -13.04 13.50 5.72
C GLU A 64 -12.15 12.25 5.81
N ALA A 65 -12.64 11.16 6.43
CA ALA A 65 -11.90 9.91 6.52
C ALA A 65 -11.72 9.26 5.13
N GLN A 66 -12.74 9.32 4.28
CA GLN A 66 -12.67 8.83 2.90
C GLN A 66 -11.69 9.68 2.05
N GLU A 67 -11.77 11.00 2.15
CA GLU A 67 -10.85 11.93 1.47
C GLU A 67 -9.40 11.69 1.94
N ARG A 68 -9.19 11.46 3.25
CA ARG A 68 -7.87 11.11 3.81
C ARG A 68 -7.35 9.78 3.27
N GLU A 69 -8.20 8.76 3.18
CA GLU A 69 -7.82 7.45 2.65
C GLU A 69 -7.48 7.53 1.15
N GLN A 70 -8.31 8.22 0.36
CA GLN A 70 -8.03 8.47 -1.06
C GLN A 70 -6.72 9.23 -1.24
N LYS A 71 -6.51 10.29 -0.45
CA LYS A 71 -5.26 11.06 -0.47
C LYS A 71 -4.05 10.21 -0.10
N ALA A 72 -4.17 9.36 0.92
CA ALA A 72 -3.11 8.43 1.29
C ALA A 72 -2.77 7.46 0.14
N LYS A 73 -3.79 6.90 -0.53
CA LYS A 73 -3.60 6.05 -1.73
C LYS A 73 -2.84 6.81 -2.82
N THR A 74 -3.21 8.06 -3.10
CA THR A 74 -2.50 8.91 -4.07
C THR A 74 -1.05 9.18 -3.65
N LEU A 75 -0.77 9.44 -2.37
CA LEU A 75 0.61 9.63 -1.89
C LEU A 75 1.44 8.36 -2.00
N TYR A 76 0.86 7.17 -1.78
CA TYR A 76 1.54 5.90 -2.02
C TYR A 76 1.93 5.72 -3.49
N GLU A 77 1.05 6.05 -4.42
CA GLU A 77 1.36 6.01 -5.86
C GLU A 77 2.50 6.97 -6.22
N VAL A 78 2.51 8.17 -5.66
CA VAL A 78 3.59 9.15 -5.84
C VAL A 78 4.92 8.62 -5.30
N MET A 79 4.90 8.01 -4.11
CA MET A 79 6.09 7.39 -3.51
C MET A 79 6.60 6.20 -4.32
N GLU A 80 5.70 5.40 -4.91
CA GLU A 80 6.05 4.28 -5.78
C GLU A 80 6.79 4.77 -7.03
N VAL A 81 6.27 5.80 -7.70
CA VAL A 81 6.93 6.40 -8.87
C VAL A 81 8.31 6.97 -8.49
N ALA A 82 8.43 7.61 -7.33
CA ALA A 82 9.72 8.09 -6.83
C ALA A 82 10.70 6.95 -6.52
N CYS A 83 10.21 5.84 -5.94
CA CYS A 83 11.01 4.65 -5.68
C CYS A 83 11.58 4.07 -6.98
N VAL A 84 10.73 3.84 -7.98
CA VAL A 84 11.14 3.36 -9.31
C VAL A 84 12.17 4.29 -9.95
N PHE A 85 11.99 5.60 -9.82
CA PHE A 85 12.98 6.57 -10.29
C PHE A 85 14.34 6.37 -9.61
N PHE A 86 14.40 6.27 -8.28
CA PHE A 86 15.65 6.10 -7.55
C PHE A 86 16.32 4.75 -7.82
N GLU A 87 15.55 3.67 -7.94
CA GLU A 87 16.04 2.36 -8.35
C GLU A 87 16.73 2.43 -9.72
N ARG A 88 16.07 3.07 -10.69
CA ARG A 88 16.63 3.30 -12.02
C ARG A 88 17.92 4.11 -11.94
N MET A 89 17.92 5.21 -11.19
CA MET A 89 19.09 6.07 -11.04
C MET A 89 20.30 5.35 -10.45
N LEU A 90 20.11 4.39 -9.55
CA LEU A 90 21.19 3.55 -9.00
C LEU A 90 21.91 2.74 -10.08
N ARG A 91 21.21 2.38 -11.17
CA ARG A 91 21.74 1.61 -12.29
C ARG A 91 22.37 2.48 -13.39
N MET A 92 22.20 3.80 -13.32
CA MET A 92 22.78 4.76 -14.25
C MET A 92 24.21 5.16 -13.85
N PRO A 93 25.01 5.77 -14.75
CA PRO A 93 26.35 6.24 -14.42
C PRO A 93 26.40 7.14 -13.17
N GLU A 94 25.39 7.97 -12.97
CA GLU A 94 25.24 8.86 -11.81
C GLU A 94 25.09 8.09 -10.49
N GLY A 95 24.52 6.89 -10.52
CA GLY A 95 24.30 6.03 -9.35
C GLY A 95 25.48 5.12 -9.02
N LYS A 96 26.53 5.11 -9.83
CA LYS A 96 27.69 4.20 -9.69
C LYS A 96 28.30 4.26 -8.29
N GLU A 97 28.50 5.46 -7.74
CA GLU A 97 29.06 5.63 -6.40
C GLU A 97 28.15 5.04 -5.31
N GLY A 98 26.84 5.21 -5.45
CA GLY A 98 25.84 4.62 -4.55
C GLY A 98 25.83 3.09 -4.61
N LEU A 99 25.93 2.51 -5.81
CA LEU A 99 25.98 1.06 -6.00
C LEU A 99 27.26 0.47 -5.41
N GLU A 100 28.41 1.11 -5.66
CA GLU A 100 29.70 0.73 -5.06
C GLU A 100 29.68 0.88 -3.54
N TYR A 101 29.01 1.90 -3.00
CA TYR A 101 28.80 2.05 -1.57
C TYR A 101 28.04 0.85 -0.97
N PHE A 102 26.91 0.45 -1.57
CA PHE A 102 26.16 -0.71 -1.08
C PHE A 102 26.97 -2.00 -1.12
N ARG A 103 27.67 -2.26 -2.23
CA ARG A 103 28.51 -3.45 -2.38
C ARG A 103 29.67 -3.47 -1.38
N ARG A 104 30.32 -2.33 -1.13
CA ARG A 104 31.36 -2.21 -0.08
C ARG A 104 30.81 -2.44 1.32
N ARG A 105 29.52 -2.18 1.55
CA ARG A 105 28.82 -2.48 2.81
C ARG A 105 28.36 -3.95 2.92
N GLY A 106 28.63 -4.79 1.92
CA GLY A 106 28.30 -6.21 1.93
C GLY A 106 26.90 -6.54 1.45
N LEU A 107 26.19 -5.58 0.83
CA LEU A 107 24.90 -5.84 0.19
C LEU A 107 25.13 -6.42 -1.20
N ASP A 108 24.59 -7.61 -1.44
CA ASP A 108 24.59 -8.23 -2.76
C ASP A 108 23.51 -7.62 -3.67
N ASP A 109 23.62 -7.87 -4.98
CA ASP A 109 22.69 -7.30 -5.96
C ASP A 109 21.25 -7.79 -5.75
N LYS A 110 21.07 -8.99 -5.17
CA LYS A 110 19.76 -9.54 -4.81
C LYS A 110 19.12 -8.73 -3.69
N THR A 111 19.84 -8.47 -2.59
CA THR A 111 19.35 -7.67 -1.47
C THR A 111 19.05 -6.25 -1.91
N ILE A 112 19.91 -5.65 -2.75
CA ILE A 112 19.68 -4.32 -3.34
C ILE A 112 18.36 -4.29 -4.12
N ALA A 113 18.06 -5.33 -4.89
CA ALA A 113 16.82 -5.44 -5.66
C ALA A 113 15.59 -5.75 -4.78
N ASP A 114 15.67 -6.72 -3.86
CA ASP A 114 14.56 -7.13 -3.00
C ASP A 114 14.08 -5.98 -2.11
N PHE A 115 15.01 -5.15 -1.63
CA PHE A 115 14.70 -3.96 -0.83
C PHE A 115 14.59 -2.68 -1.67
N ARG A 116 14.64 -2.80 -3.01
CA ARG A 116 14.43 -1.70 -3.96
C ARG A 116 15.31 -0.47 -3.67
N LEU A 117 16.55 -0.72 -3.27
CA LEU A 117 17.47 0.36 -2.91
C LEU A 117 17.77 1.21 -4.14
N GLY A 118 17.87 2.52 -3.93
CA GLY A 118 18.00 3.49 -5.01
C GLY A 118 19.13 4.50 -4.79
N PHE A 119 19.21 5.47 -5.70
CA PHE A 119 20.13 6.59 -5.58
C PHE A 119 19.46 7.90 -6.01
N ALA A 120 19.56 8.92 -5.16
CA ALA A 120 19.17 10.28 -5.49
C ALA A 120 20.38 11.01 -6.10
N PRO A 121 20.34 11.37 -7.40
CA PRO A 121 21.44 12.07 -8.04
C PRO A 121 21.72 13.42 -7.37
N ASP A 122 22.95 13.93 -7.49
CA ASP A 122 23.28 15.28 -7.03
C ASP A 122 22.79 16.34 -8.02
N ASN A 123 21.47 16.40 -8.20
CA ASN A 123 20.75 17.33 -9.04
C ASN A 123 19.53 17.84 -8.27
N ARG A 124 19.29 19.16 -8.31
CA ARG A 124 18.22 19.80 -7.54
C ARG A 124 16.80 19.63 -8.11
N GLY A 125 16.64 19.08 -9.31
CA GLY A 125 15.32 18.95 -9.94
C GLY A 125 15.16 17.71 -10.82
N ALA A 126 16.01 16.71 -10.68
CA ALA A 126 15.93 15.49 -11.48
C ALA A 126 14.68 14.67 -11.14
N LEU A 127 14.38 14.51 -9.85
CA LEU A 127 13.18 13.84 -9.37
C LEU A 127 11.94 14.65 -9.75
N LYS A 128 11.92 15.96 -9.46
CA LYS A 128 10.83 16.85 -9.85
C LYS A 128 10.50 16.75 -11.34
N ALA A 129 11.51 16.78 -12.20
CA ALA A 129 11.31 16.66 -13.65
C ALA A 129 10.79 15.27 -14.05
N ALA A 130 11.23 14.20 -13.38
CA ALA A 130 10.72 12.86 -13.63
C ALA A 130 9.24 12.73 -13.25
N LEU A 131 8.85 13.14 -12.04
CA LEU A 131 7.45 13.05 -11.60
C LEU A 131 6.52 13.97 -12.40
N LYS A 132 7.00 15.13 -12.87
CA LYS A 132 6.20 15.99 -13.78
C LYS A 132 5.90 15.34 -15.12
N ARG A 133 6.77 14.46 -15.64
CA ARG A 133 6.50 13.71 -16.87
C ARG A 133 5.44 12.63 -16.68
N GLU A 134 5.30 12.15 -15.46
CA GLU A 134 4.22 11.25 -15.04
C GLU A 134 2.95 12.01 -14.61
N GLU A 135 2.84 13.30 -14.97
CA GLU A 135 1.68 14.16 -14.70
C GLU A 135 1.32 14.32 -13.21
N ILE A 136 2.27 14.06 -12.30
CA ILE A 136 2.06 14.23 -10.86
C ILE A 136 2.10 15.73 -10.52
N ASP A 137 1.13 16.18 -9.73
CA ASP A 137 1.08 17.57 -9.24
C ASP A 137 2.23 17.85 -8.26
N GLU A 138 2.88 19.00 -8.42
CA GLU A 138 3.97 19.47 -7.56
C GLU A 138 3.58 19.53 -6.08
N LYS A 139 2.31 19.86 -5.76
CA LYS A 139 1.79 19.86 -4.40
C LYS A 139 1.83 18.47 -3.76
N LEU A 140 1.52 17.42 -4.52
CA LEU A 140 1.60 16.05 -4.03
C LEU A 140 3.05 15.64 -3.78
N MET A 141 3.99 16.11 -4.61
CA MET A 141 5.42 15.85 -4.38
C MET A 141 5.94 16.54 -3.11
N ILE A 142 5.48 17.76 -2.83
CA ILE A 142 5.80 18.49 -1.59
C ILE A 142 5.19 17.77 -0.38
N GLU A 143 3.91 17.41 -0.48
CA GLU A 143 3.18 16.71 0.59
C GLU A 143 3.76 15.32 0.89
N ALA A 144 4.19 14.59 -0.14
CA ALA A 144 4.92 13.33 0.00
C ALA A 144 6.32 13.51 0.61
N GLY A 145 6.78 14.74 0.82
CA GLY A 145 8.10 15.05 1.36
C GLY A 145 9.23 14.79 0.36
N LEU A 146 8.93 14.72 -0.94
CA LEU A 146 9.93 14.51 -1.99
C LEU A 146 10.59 15.83 -2.42
N LEU A 147 9.86 16.95 -2.31
CA LEU A 147 10.37 18.29 -2.60
C LEU A 147 10.41 19.16 -1.34
N ILE A 148 11.28 20.16 -1.35
CA ILE A 148 11.30 21.27 -0.39
C ILE A 148 10.72 22.50 -1.10
N GLU A 149 9.67 23.06 -0.53
CA GLU A 149 9.14 24.37 -0.91
C GLU A 149 9.86 25.45 -0.08
N PRO A 150 10.58 26.39 -0.71
CA PRO A 150 11.19 27.51 -0.01
C PRO A 150 10.13 28.44 0.58
N GLU A 151 10.39 29.03 1.76
CA GLU A 151 9.52 30.05 2.36
C GLU A 151 9.45 31.35 1.55
N ASP A 152 10.48 31.58 0.72
CA ASP A 152 10.67 32.77 -0.10
C ASP A 152 9.88 32.62 -1.40
N SER A 153 8.77 33.34 -1.54
CA SER A 153 7.71 33.15 -2.57
C SER A 153 8.14 33.29 -4.03
N GLY A 154 9.39 33.70 -4.29
CA GLY A 154 9.99 33.77 -5.63
C GLY A 154 10.88 32.58 -6.00
N ARG A 155 11.15 31.63 -5.09
CA ARG A 155 12.07 30.51 -5.34
C ARG A 155 11.32 29.24 -5.71
N GLN A 156 11.82 28.52 -6.71
CA GLN A 156 11.25 27.25 -7.12
C GLN A 156 11.52 26.15 -6.08
N SER A 157 10.55 25.25 -5.90
CA SER A 157 10.75 24.02 -5.13
C SER A 157 11.82 23.12 -5.78
N TYR A 158 12.50 22.34 -4.95
CA TYR A 158 13.63 21.50 -5.37
C TYR A 158 13.65 20.15 -4.64
N ASP A 159 14.32 19.16 -5.23
CA ASP A 159 14.41 17.79 -4.75
C ASP A 159 14.97 17.74 -3.32
N ARG A 160 14.30 17.05 -2.39
CA ARG A 160 14.74 16.96 -0.98
C ARG A 160 16.02 16.14 -0.82
N PHE A 161 16.09 15.01 -1.53
CA PHE A 161 17.22 14.07 -1.48
C PHE A 161 18.16 14.31 -2.66
N ARG A 162 19.46 14.42 -2.40
CA ARG A 162 20.50 14.69 -3.40
C ARG A 162 21.83 14.08 -2.96
N GLY A 163 22.53 13.42 -3.89
CA GLY A 163 23.81 12.75 -3.63
C GLY A 163 23.73 11.69 -2.52
N ARG A 164 22.63 10.94 -2.47
CA ARG A 164 22.35 9.99 -1.38
C ARG A 164 21.89 8.65 -1.92
N VAL A 165 22.34 7.58 -1.25
CA VAL A 165 21.68 6.29 -1.35
C VAL A 165 20.28 6.35 -0.73
N MET A 166 19.33 5.68 -1.34
CA MET A 166 17.91 5.70 -0.97
C MET A 166 17.46 4.34 -0.46
N PHE A 167 16.68 4.38 0.61
CA PHE A 167 15.99 3.24 1.21
C PHE A 167 14.50 3.59 1.16
N PRO A 168 13.70 2.91 0.33
CA PRO A 168 12.25 3.16 0.22
C PRO A 168 11.50 2.92 1.52
#